data_AF-A0A257PEV2-F1
#
_entry.id   AF-A0A257PEV2-F1
#
_cell.length_a   1.000
_cell.length_b   1.000
_cell.length_c   1.000
_cell.angle_alpha   90.00
_cell.angle_beta   90.00
_cell.angle_gamma   90.00
#
_symmetry.space_group_name_H-M   'P 1'
#
loop_
_entity.id
_entity.type
_entity.pdbx_description
1 polymer ?
#
loop_
_entity_poly.entity_id
_entity_poly.type
_entity_poly.pdbx_seq_one_letter_code
_entity_poly.pdbx_strand_id
1 'polypeptide(L)' 'LPRQPGARQTVSFCNTGHWAATNWFVLSEVLRQPHVALYPGSMVDWSRSGAPMAHVPTRLQQLWQQLEQTWQPL' A
#
# COMPACT_ATOMS: atom_id res chain seq x y z
N LEU A 1 -4.14 -4.38 21.93
CA LEU A 1 -4.85 -5.67 22.07
C LEU A 1 -3.96 -6.78 21.52
N PRO A 2 -3.77 -7.90 22.24
CA PRO A 2 -2.94 -9.01 21.75
C PRO A 2 -3.49 -9.56 20.43
N ARG A 3 -2.61 -9.91 19.49
CA ARG A 3 -2.97 -10.61 18.24
C ARG A 3 -3.70 -11.90 18.60
N GLN A 4 -4.96 -12.04 18.20
CA GLN A 4 -5.66 -13.32 18.30
C GLN A 4 -5.30 -14.19 17.09
N PRO A 5 -4.73 -15.39 17.29
CA PRO A 5 -4.47 -16.30 16.18
C PRO A 5 -5.80 -16.74 15.55
N GLY A 6 -5.99 -16.43 14.28
CA GLY A 6 -7.20 -16.75 13.49
C GLY A 6 -8.07 -15.55 13.11
N ALA A 7 -7.90 -14.38 13.73
CA ALA A 7 -8.59 -13.17 13.30
C ALA A 7 -7.91 -12.57 12.05
N ARG A 8 -8.71 -12.27 11.00
CA ARG A 8 -8.21 -11.60 9.79
C ARG A 8 -7.76 -10.17 10.17
N GLN A 9 -6.45 -9.92 10.17
CA GLN A 9 -5.87 -8.60 10.43
C GLN A 9 -5.99 -7.71 9.20
N THR A 10 -6.56 -6.51 9.37
CA THR A 10 -6.60 -5.48 8.33
C THR A 10 -5.40 -4.57 8.50
N VAL A 11 -4.62 -4.37 7.43
CA VAL A 11 -3.48 -3.44 7.43
C VAL A 11 -3.79 -2.27 6.50
N SER A 12 -3.78 -1.06 7.03
CA SER A 12 -3.92 0.17 6.25
C SER A 12 -2.55 0.59 5.70
N PHE A 13 -2.46 0.79 4.38
CA PHE A 13 -1.28 1.30 3.67
C PHE A 13 -1.71 2.11 2.44
N CYS A 14 -0.82 2.95 1.91
CA CYS A 14 -1.02 3.74 0.69
C CYS A 14 0.36 4.01 0.04
N ASN A 15 0.56 5.14 -0.64
CA ASN A 15 1.86 5.52 -1.18
C ASN A 15 2.85 5.88 -0.07
N THR A 16 2.41 6.69 0.90
CA THR A 16 3.15 7.11 2.10
C THR A 16 2.31 6.87 3.35
N GLY A 17 2.94 6.82 4.53
CA GLY A 17 2.27 6.54 5.79
C GLY A 17 1.20 7.56 6.18
N HIS A 18 1.42 8.84 5.87
CA HIS A 18 0.50 9.90 6.29
C HIS A 18 -0.88 9.77 5.65
N TRP A 19 -0.96 9.34 4.38
CA TRP A 19 -2.24 9.06 3.73
C TRP A 19 -2.92 7.80 4.29
N ALA A 20 -2.14 6.78 4.65
CA ALA A 20 -2.66 5.54 5.21
C ALA A 20 -3.22 5.70 6.64
N ALA A 21 -2.71 6.68 7.40
CA ALA A 21 -3.13 6.96 8.77
C ALA A 21 -4.59 7.41 8.86
N THR A 22 -5.07 8.19 7.89
CA THR A 22 -6.48 8.62 7.83
C THR A 22 -7.43 7.44 7.75
N ASN A 23 -7.15 6.49 6.85
CA ASN A 23 -7.97 5.29 6.72
C ASN A 23 -7.88 4.38 7.96
N TRP A 24 -6.69 4.25 8.55
CA TRP A 24 -6.53 3.54 9.82
C TRP A 24 -7.38 4.16 10.93
N PHE A 25 -7.36 5.49 11.09
CA PHE A 25 -8.12 6.20 12.13
C PHE A 25 -9.63 6.00 11.96
N VAL A 26 -10.15 6.08 10.72
CA VAL A 26 -11.57 5.83 10.47
C VAL A 26 -11.93 4.39 10.84
N LEU A 27 -11.12 3.41 10.45
CA LEU A 27 -11.39 2.01 10.73
C LEU A 27 -11.26 1.67 12.23
N SER A 28 -10.23 2.18 12.91
CA SER A 28 -9.95 1.85 14.32
C SER A 28 -10.77 2.67 15.31
N GLU A 29 -10.93 3.98 15.09
CA GLU A 29 -11.52 4.90 16.07
C GLU A 29 -12.99 5.16 15.78
N VAL A 30 -13.32 5.48 14.52
CA VAL A 30 -14.70 5.84 14.15
C VAL A 30 -15.58 4.60 14.06
N LEU A 31 -15.12 3.60 13.30
CA LEU A 31 -15.87 2.36 13.06
C LEU A 31 -15.58 1.27 14.10
N ARG A 32 -14.59 1.49 14.99
CA ARG A 32 -14.19 0.54 16.05
C ARG A 32 -13.95 -0.88 15.54
N GLN A 33 -13.44 -1.02 14.32
CA GLN A 33 -13.11 -2.33 13.79
C GLN A 33 -11.94 -2.93 14.60
N PRO A 34 -12.09 -4.14 15.14
CA PRO A 34 -10.99 -4.80 15.82
C PRO A 34 -9.93 -5.25 14.81
N HIS A 35 -8.69 -5.40 15.26
CA HIS A 35 -7.57 -5.94 14.47
C HIS A 35 -7.14 -5.12 13.24
N VAL A 36 -7.30 -3.79 13.30
CA VAL A 36 -6.76 -2.87 12.28
C VAL A 36 -5.39 -2.36 12.71
N ALA A 37 -4.39 -2.52 11.84
CA ALA A 37 -3.04 -1.99 12.03
C ALA A 37 -2.70 -0.98 10.93
N LEU A 38 -1.87 0.00 11.26
CA LEU A 38 -1.27 0.93 10.30
C LEU A 38 0.14 0.45 9.96
N TYR A 39 0.48 0.42 8.67
CA TYR A 39 1.86 0.31 8.23
C TYR A 39 2.39 1.71 7.85
N PRO A 40 3.15 2.40 8.73
CA PRO A 40 3.53 3.79 8.53
C PRO A 40 4.58 4.00 7.42
N GLY A 41 5.35 2.96 7.09
CA GLY A 41 6.29 3.01 5.98
C GLY A 41 5.59 3.02 4.61
N SER A 42 4.40 2.42 4.52
CA SER A 42 3.61 2.30 3.29
C SER A 42 4.46 1.80 2.11
N MET A 43 4.03 2.07 0.86
CA MET A 43 4.76 1.62 -0.32
C MET A 43 6.18 2.20 -0.44
N VAL A 44 6.47 3.38 0.12
CA VAL A 44 7.84 3.94 0.11
C VAL A 44 8.83 3.05 0.84
N ASP A 45 8.47 2.55 2.02
CA ASP A 45 9.33 1.63 2.78
C ASP A 45 9.33 0.22 2.15
N TRP A 46 8.15 -0.28 1.78
CA TRP A 46 8.02 -1.63 1.19
C TRP A 46 8.81 -1.80 -0.12
N SER A 47 8.81 -0.78 -0.98
CA SER A 47 9.55 -0.83 -2.25
C SER A 47 11.07 -0.82 -2.07
N ARG A 48 11.57 -0.42 -0.90
CA ARG A 48 13.01 -0.36 -0.57
C ARG A 48 13.49 -1.55 0.24
N SER A 49 12.59 -2.33 0.82
CA SER A 49 12.94 -3.45 1.70
C SER A 49 13.35 -4.73 0.97
N GLY A 50 13.18 -4.78 -0.36
CA GLY A 50 13.38 -6.01 -1.15
C GLY A 50 12.27 -7.05 -0.95
N ALA A 51 11.18 -6.69 -0.26
CA ALA A 51 10.01 -7.55 -0.09
C ALA A 51 9.30 -7.80 -1.44
N PRO A 52 8.60 -8.95 -1.58
CA PRO A 52 7.85 -9.24 -2.79
C PRO A 52 6.76 -8.19 -3.04
N MET A 53 6.63 -7.78 -4.29
CA MET A 53 5.59 -6.86 -4.75
C MET A 53 4.90 -7.46 -5.97
N ALA A 54 3.56 -7.50 -5.93
CA ALA A 54 2.76 -7.90 -7.06
C ALA A 54 2.65 -6.76 -8.08
N HIS A 55 2.45 -7.10 -9.36
CA HIS A 55 2.21 -6.15 -10.45
C HIS A 55 3.33 -5.11 -10.67
N VAL A 56 4.57 -5.41 -10.29
CA VAL A 56 5.70 -4.54 -10.61
C VAL A 56 6.09 -4.75 -12.08
N PRO A 57 6.02 -3.71 -12.93
CA PRO A 57 6.43 -3.85 -14.33
C PRO A 57 7.95 -4.06 -14.41
N THR A 58 8.36 -4.92 -15.33
CA THR A 58 9.78 -5.10 -15.69
C THR A 58 10.35 -3.84 -16.34
N ARG A 59 11.68 -3.70 -16.37
CA ARG A 59 12.34 -2.54 -17.00
C ARG A 59 11.90 -2.32 -18.45
N LEU A 60 11.77 -3.38 -19.24
CA LEU A 60 11.32 -3.29 -20.64
C LEU A 60 9.86 -2.87 -20.73
N GLN A 61 8.99 -3.39 -19.85
CA GLN A 61 7.58 -2.97 -19.78
C GLN A 61 7.46 -1.49 -19.38
N GLN A 62 8.29 -1.00 -18.44
CA GLN A 62 8.31 0.41 -18.08
C GLN A 62 8.71 1.31 -19.26
N LEU A 63 9.75 0.92 -20.01
CA LEU A 63 10.17 1.67 -21.20
C LEU A 63 9.07 1.71 -22.27
N TRP A 64 8.38 0.59 -22.47
CA TRP A 64 7.29 0.51 -23.44
C TRP A 64 6.08 1.36 -23.02
N GLN A 65 5.68 1.28 -21.74
CA GLN A 65 4.64 2.13 -21.18
C GLN A 65 4.97 3.62 -21.30
N GLN A 66 6.24 3.98 -21.07
CA GLN A 66 6.67 5.37 -21.21
C GLN A 66 6.60 5.82 -22.68
N LEU A 67 7.05 4.99 -23.63
CA LEU A 67 6.93 5.28 -25.05
C LEU A 67 5.46 5.48 -25.46
N GLU A 68 4.59 4.54 -25.09
CA GLU A 68 3.15 4.60 -25.38
C GLU A 68 2.51 5.88 -24.82
N GLN A 69 2.82 6.26 -23.58
CA GLN A 69 2.33 7.49 -22.97
C GLN A 69 2.83 8.74 -23.69
N THR A 70 4.11 8.76 -24.09
CA THR A 70 4.66 9.90 -24.85
C THR A 70 4.10 10.00 -26.26
N TRP A 71 3.63 8.89 -26.83
CA TRP A 71 3.06 8.81 -28.17
C TRP A 71 1.53 8.98 -28.18
N GLN A 72 0.86 9.03 -27.02
CA GLN A 72 -0.53 9.46 -26.98
C GLN A 72 -0.58 10.93 -27.42
N PRO A 73 -1.10 11.21 -28.64
CA PRO A 73 -1.22 12.58 -29.09
C PRO A 73 -2.16 13.33 -28.14
N LEU A 74 -1.88 14.63 -27.94
CA LEU A 74 -2.86 15.57 -27.39
C LEU A 74 -4.22 15.42 -28.08
#